data_AF-A0A8S0ZFR1-F1
#
_entry.id   AF-A0A8S0ZFR1-F1
#
_cell.length_a   1.000
_cell.length_b   1.000
_cell.length_c   1.000
_cell.angle_alpha   90.00
_cell.angle_beta   90.00
_cell.angle_gamma   90.00
#
_symmetry.space_group_name_H-M   'P 1'
#
loop_
_entity.id
_entity.type
_entity.pdbx_description
1 polymer ?
#
loop_
_entity_poly.entity_id
_entity_poly.type
_entity_poly.pdbx_seq_one_letter_code
_entity_poly.pdbx_strand_id
1 'polypeptide(L)'
;MKFKAILDKAQITENQKQEKKYMSPPPEISSENLAPKIKKRAYKYDHVHARVDSSPPRLNISERYHNLEYWSKNLKQLWKENERLLMLIRKVQLSGGKVDCHWSFEPRRSLQYYQTRVDFLKRVHYDNLNLYKRINNTDSRVESTASLRRIWSRNRKEIVFRAENAFVLFPPTPQEIIEDAAFISPPGVKRPRVYMTIGFLGCADIGELCFELFTDVCPQTCQLFTELLDGDKIGHGYVGTCFFRYGDKGQIFCKLWFPDPVS
;
A
#
# COMPACT_ATOMS: atom_id res chain seq x y z
N MET A 1 6.80 -44.98 46.33
CA MET A 1 6.12 -43.72 46.74
C MET A 1 6.63 -42.45 46.04
N LYS A 2 7.86 -42.37 45.52
CA LYS A 2 8.40 -41.13 44.93
C LYS A 2 7.81 -40.72 43.56
N PHE A 3 7.33 -41.66 42.74
CA PHE A 3 6.76 -41.35 41.41
C PHE A 3 5.36 -40.74 41.46
N LYS A 4 4.51 -41.17 42.40
CA LYS A 4 3.16 -40.63 42.58
C LYS A 4 3.19 -39.16 43.00
N ALA A 5 4.11 -38.82 43.90
CA ALA A 5 4.35 -37.44 44.34
C ALA A 5 4.90 -36.50 43.25
N ILE A 6 5.54 -37.02 42.19
CA ILE A 6 6.02 -36.21 41.06
C ILE A 6 4.89 -35.94 40.07
N LEU A 7 4.04 -36.94 39.80
CA LEU A 7 2.84 -36.79 38.96
C LEU A 7 1.80 -35.87 39.61
N ASP A 8 1.58 -36.01 40.92
CA ASP A 8 0.66 -35.14 41.66
C ASP A 8 1.19 -33.68 41.69
N LYS A 9 2.51 -33.47 41.81
CA LYS A 9 3.11 -32.13 41.67
C LYS A 9 2.99 -31.56 40.26
N ALA A 10 3.09 -32.38 39.21
CA ALA A 10 2.91 -31.94 37.82
C ALA A 10 1.45 -31.53 37.53
N GLN A 11 0.48 -32.30 38.01
CA GLN A 11 -0.95 -31.99 37.86
C GLN A 11 -1.39 -30.77 38.67
N ILE A 12 -0.86 -30.59 39.89
CA ILE A 12 -1.08 -29.37 40.69
C ILE A 12 -0.49 -28.15 39.98
N THR A 13 0.67 -28.28 39.30
CA THR A 13 1.31 -27.17 38.58
C THR A 13 0.57 -26.81 37.27
N GLU A 14 -0.05 -27.78 36.59
CA GLU A 14 -0.89 -27.52 35.40
C GLU A 14 -2.25 -26.91 35.76
N ASN A 15 -2.90 -27.38 36.82
CA ASN A 15 -4.17 -26.81 37.30
C ASN A 15 -3.97 -25.40 37.87
N GLN A 16 -2.87 -25.13 38.59
CA GLN A 16 -2.52 -23.77 39.03
C GLN A 16 -2.12 -22.83 37.87
N LYS A 17 -1.67 -23.36 36.73
CA LYS A 17 -1.42 -22.58 35.50
C LYS A 17 -2.72 -22.27 34.73
N GLN A 18 -3.75 -23.10 34.84
CA GLN A 18 -5.05 -22.84 34.23
C GLN A 18 -5.89 -21.84 35.05
N GLU A 19 -5.83 -21.88 36.39
CA GLU A 19 -6.55 -20.95 37.26
C GLU A 19 -5.87 -19.58 37.43
N LYS A 20 -4.54 -19.48 37.22
CA LYS A 20 -3.85 -18.20 37.08
C LYS A 20 -3.80 -17.71 35.63
N LYS A 21 -4.93 -17.80 34.92
CA LYS A 21 -5.22 -16.80 33.88
C LYS A 21 -5.54 -15.50 34.62
N TYR A 22 -4.50 -14.79 35.06
CA TYR A 22 -4.64 -13.35 35.17
C TYR A 22 -5.06 -12.89 33.77
N MET A 23 -6.31 -12.44 33.64
CA MET A 23 -6.57 -11.40 32.66
C MET A 23 -5.68 -10.26 33.11
N SER A 24 -4.51 -10.13 32.48
CA SER A 24 -3.70 -8.93 32.62
C SER A 24 -4.66 -7.76 32.50
N PRO A 25 -4.70 -6.80 33.44
CA PRO A 25 -5.36 -5.55 33.12
C PRO A 25 -4.80 -5.12 31.76
N PRO A 26 -5.67 -4.68 30.82
CA PRO A 26 -5.22 -4.27 29.50
C PRO A 26 -4.01 -3.36 29.72
N PRO A 27 -2.89 -3.59 29.00
CA PRO A 27 -1.68 -2.81 29.21
C PRO A 27 -2.06 -1.35 29.31
N GLU A 28 -1.64 -0.65 30.36
CA GLU A 28 -1.88 0.78 30.49
C GLU A 28 -1.28 1.43 29.24
N ILE A 29 -2.15 1.74 28.28
CA ILE A 29 -1.78 2.48 27.09
C ILE A 29 -1.40 3.84 27.67
N SER A 30 -0.10 4.14 27.74
CA SER A 30 0.36 5.50 27.99
C SER A 30 -0.46 6.39 27.06
N SER A 31 -1.07 7.45 27.61
CA SER A 31 -2.03 8.32 26.91
C SER A 31 -1.48 8.95 25.63
N GLU A 32 -0.20 8.71 25.34
CA GLU A 32 0.56 9.10 24.16
C GLU A 32 0.30 8.20 22.94
N ASN A 33 -0.24 6.97 23.10
CA ASN A 33 -0.38 5.99 21.99
C ASN A 33 -1.83 5.65 21.58
N LEU A 34 -2.83 6.41 22.05
CA LEU A 34 -4.19 6.31 21.52
C LEU A 34 -4.22 6.90 20.12
N ALA A 35 -4.10 6.04 19.09
CA ALA A 35 -4.37 6.43 17.72
C ALA A 35 -5.70 7.20 17.67
N PRO A 36 -5.73 8.42 17.09
CA PRO A 36 -6.93 9.24 17.11
C PRO A 36 -8.07 8.43 16.51
N LYS A 37 -9.18 8.28 17.23
CA LYS A 37 -10.39 7.65 16.71
C LYS A 37 -10.75 8.38 15.42
N ILE A 38 -10.47 7.76 14.27
CA ILE A 38 -10.80 8.31 12.97
C ILE A 38 -12.32 8.42 12.96
N LYS A 39 -12.84 9.65 13.04
CA LYS A 39 -14.25 9.92 12.84
C LYS A 39 -14.58 9.40 11.45
N LYS A 40 -15.28 8.26 11.37
CA LYS A 40 -15.81 7.75 10.11
C LYS A 40 -16.67 8.88 9.56
N ARG A 41 -16.24 9.49 8.45
CA ARG A 41 -17.04 10.50 7.77
C ARG A 41 -18.38 9.84 7.46
N ALA A 42 -19.48 10.43 7.93
CA ALA A 42 -20.81 9.94 7.59
C ALA A 42 -20.88 9.79 6.07
N TYR A 43 -21.33 8.64 5.60
CA TYR A 43 -21.47 8.40 4.18
C TYR A 43 -22.42 9.46 3.61
N LYS A 44 -22.05 10.08 2.48
CA LYS A 44 -22.77 11.22 1.92
C LYS A 44 -24.27 10.96 1.75
N TYR A 45 -24.67 9.70 1.61
CA TYR A 45 -26.06 9.29 1.36
C TYR A 45 -26.69 8.51 2.52
N ASP A 46 -26.14 8.59 3.73
CA ASP A 46 -26.70 7.93 4.93
C ASP A 46 -28.11 8.45 5.27
N HIS A 47 -28.43 9.67 4.83
CA HIS A 47 -29.75 10.29 4.95
C HIS A 47 -30.73 9.89 3.84
N VAL A 48 -30.29 9.11 2.84
CA VAL A 48 -31.14 8.72 1.70
C VAL A 48 -31.78 7.37 2.00
N HIS A 49 -33.06 7.40 2.37
CA HIS A 49 -33.85 6.18 2.50
C HIS A 49 -33.95 5.47 1.14
N ALA A 50 -33.74 4.16 1.12
CA ALA A 50 -33.88 3.34 -0.08
C ALA A 50 -35.32 3.43 -0.60
N ARG A 51 -35.52 4.22 -1.66
CA ARG A 51 -36.79 4.38 -2.36
C ARG A 51 -36.62 3.82 -3.77
N VAL A 52 -37.47 2.87 -4.14
CA VAL A 52 -37.55 2.40 -5.52
C VAL A 52 -38.14 3.54 -6.35
N ASP A 53 -37.35 4.10 -7.25
CA ASP A 53 -37.82 5.15 -8.14
C ASP A 53 -38.79 4.55 -9.15
N SER A 54 -40.08 4.86 -8.99
CA SER A 54 -41.14 4.49 -9.93
C SER A 54 -41.39 5.58 -10.97
N SER A 55 -40.61 6.67 -10.96
CA SER A 55 -40.74 7.70 -11.97
C SER A 55 -40.22 7.18 -13.32
N PRO A 56 -40.86 7.57 -14.43
CA PRO A 56 -40.36 7.20 -15.75
C PRO A 56 -38.92 7.74 -15.90
N PRO A 57 -38.04 6.99 -16.59
CA PRO A 57 -36.65 7.41 -16.78
C PRO A 57 -36.61 8.83 -17.35
N ARG A 58 -35.73 9.66 -16.77
CA ARG A 58 -35.58 11.05 -17.20
C ARG A 58 -35.19 11.10 -18.67
N LEU A 59 -35.81 12.02 -19.40
CA LEU A 59 -35.58 12.16 -20.82
C LEU A 59 -34.12 12.53 -21.12
N ASN A 60 -33.35 11.59 -21.68
CA ASN A 60 -31.98 11.84 -22.12
C ASN A 60 -32.01 12.38 -23.57
N ILE A 61 -31.66 13.66 -23.74
CA ILE A 61 -31.74 14.36 -25.02
C ILE A 61 -30.71 13.82 -26.02
N SER A 62 -29.54 13.36 -25.55
CA SER A 62 -28.46 12.86 -26.41
C SER A 62 -28.79 11.51 -27.06
N GLU A 63 -29.46 10.60 -26.34
CA GLU A 63 -29.89 9.30 -26.87
C GLU A 63 -31.01 9.42 -27.92
N ARG A 64 -31.78 10.53 -27.89
CA ARG A 64 -32.86 10.78 -28.86
C ARG A 64 -32.35 11.02 -30.27
N TYR A 65 -31.25 11.74 -30.44
CA TYR A 65 -30.79 12.16 -31.77
C TYR A 65 -30.34 10.97 -32.62
N HIS A 66 -29.66 9.99 -32.02
CA HIS A 66 -29.20 8.79 -32.73
C HIS A 66 -30.35 7.89 -33.20
N ASN A 67 -31.42 7.79 -32.41
CA ASN A 67 -32.56 6.92 -32.73
C ASN A 67 -33.69 7.65 -33.49
N LEU A 68 -33.57 8.96 -33.71
CA LEU A 68 -34.62 9.78 -34.33
C LEU A 68 -34.96 9.30 -35.73
N GLU A 69 -33.96 8.91 -36.52
CA GLU A 69 -34.17 8.40 -37.88
C GLU A 69 -34.90 7.05 -37.86
N TYR A 70 -34.50 6.16 -36.94
CA TYR A 70 -35.16 4.87 -36.75
C TYR A 70 -36.62 5.04 -36.29
N TRP A 71 -36.88 5.88 -35.30
CA TRP A 71 -38.24 6.16 -34.83
C TRP A 71 -39.10 6.85 -35.89
N SER A 72 -38.52 7.76 -36.68
CA SER A 72 -39.21 8.39 -37.80
C SER A 72 -39.63 7.37 -38.87
N LYS A 73 -38.73 6.43 -39.22
CA LYS A 73 -39.05 5.33 -40.15
C LYS A 73 -40.15 4.43 -39.59
N ASN A 74 -40.03 4.03 -38.32
CA ASN A 74 -41.01 3.17 -37.67
C ASN A 74 -42.38 3.85 -37.54
N LEU A 75 -42.41 5.14 -37.18
CA LEU A 75 -43.64 5.93 -37.12
C LEU A 75 -44.31 6.00 -38.49
N LYS A 76 -43.56 6.28 -39.56
CA LYS A 76 -44.09 6.27 -40.93
C LYS A 76 -44.67 4.92 -41.33
N GLN A 77 -44.02 3.83 -40.93
CA GLN A 77 -44.51 2.48 -41.22
C GLN A 77 -45.81 2.17 -40.48
N LEU A 78 -45.88 2.47 -39.18
CA LEU A 78 -47.09 2.34 -38.37
C LEU A 78 -48.25 3.18 -38.93
N TRP A 79 -47.96 4.40 -39.37
CA TRP A 79 -48.96 5.25 -40.00
C TRP A 79 -49.51 4.65 -41.30
N LYS A 80 -48.65 4.09 -42.17
CA LYS A 80 -49.09 3.38 -43.39
C LYS A 80 -49.94 2.15 -43.07
N GLU A 81 -49.57 1.40 -42.04
CA GLU A 81 -50.33 0.22 -41.60
C GLU A 81 -51.71 0.63 -41.06
N ASN A 82 -51.78 1.69 -40.24
CA ASN A 82 -53.03 2.25 -39.74
C ASN A 82 -53.91 2.82 -40.86
N GLU A 83 -53.33 3.55 -41.81
CA GLU A 83 -54.03 4.07 -42.98
C GLU A 83 -54.63 2.92 -43.80
N ARG A 84 -53.84 1.86 -44.06
CA ARG A 84 -54.30 0.66 -44.76
C ARG A 84 -55.45 -0.01 -44.03
N LEU A 85 -55.35 -0.14 -42.70
CA LEU A 85 -56.41 -0.70 -41.87
C LEU A 85 -57.69 0.13 -41.95
N LEU A 86 -57.61 1.44 -41.83
CA LEU A 86 -58.76 2.34 -41.95
C LEU A 86 -59.40 2.26 -43.35
N MET A 87 -58.60 2.19 -44.40
CA MET A 87 -59.10 2.01 -45.77
C MET A 87 -59.80 0.67 -45.96
N LEU A 88 -59.30 -0.41 -45.34
CA LEU A 88 -59.96 -1.71 -45.34
C LEU A 88 -61.29 -1.67 -44.57
N ILE A 89 -61.31 -1.06 -43.38
CA ILE A 89 -62.54 -0.88 -42.59
C ILE A 89 -63.57 -0.11 -43.40
N ARG A 90 -63.17 1.02 -44.01
CA ARG A 90 -64.04 1.84 -44.85
C ARG A 90 -64.58 1.07 -46.05
N LYS A 91 -63.73 0.27 -46.72
CA LYS A 91 -64.15 -0.57 -47.85
C LYS A 91 -65.19 -1.60 -47.41
N VAL A 92 -64.98 -2.29 -46.30
CA VAL A 92 -65.92 -3.28 -45.74
C VAL A 92 -67.25 -2.63 -45.37
N GLN A 93 -67.21 -1.46 -44.73
CA GLN A 93 -68.40 -0.67 -44.37
C GLN A 93 -69.20 -0.28 -45.63
N LEU A 94 -68.54 0.22 -46.67
CA LEU A 94 -69.18 0.64 -47.92
C LEU A 94 -69.71 -0.53 -48.74
N SER A 95 -69.05 -1.69 -48.71
CA SER A 95 -69.52 -2.90 -49.38
C SER A 95 -70.64 -3.63 -48.62
N GLY A 96 -71.15 -3.07 -47.52
CA GLY A 96 -72.16 -3.70 -46.67
C GLY A 96 -71.67 -4.98 -45.99
N GLY A 97 -70.36 -5.19 -45.92
CA GLY A 97 -69.77 -6.39 -45.31
C GLY A 97 -69.95 -6.36 -43.80
N LYS A 98 -70.35 -7.48 -43.19
CA LYS A 98 -70.32 -7.63 -41.73
C LYS A 98 -68.86 -7.58 -41.27
N VAL A 99 -68.52 -6.59 -40.44
CA VAL A 99 -67.24 -6.57 -39.72
C VAL A 99 -67.34 -7.65 -38.64
N ASP A 100 -66.75 -8.80 -38.90
CA ASP A 100 -66.76 -9.90 -37.94
C ASP A 100 -65.80 -9.57 -36.78
N CYS A 101 -66.36 -9.09 -35.68
CA CYS A 101 -65.62 -8.87 -34.43
C CYS A 101 -65.54 -10.13 -33.57
N HIS A 102 -66.14 -11.24 -34.02
CA HIS A 102 -66.02 -12.54 -33.37
C HIS A 102 -64.80 -13.24 -33.93
N TRP A 103 -63.78 -13.40 -33.09
CA TRP A 103 -62.63 -14.24 -33.41
C TRP A 103 -63.12 -15.69 -33.51
N SER A 104 -63.24 -16.23 -34.73
CA SER A 104 -63.55 -17.65 -34.96
C SER A 104 -62.40 -18.57 -34.53
N PHE A 105 -61.19 -18.01 -34.44
CA PHE A 105 -60.01 -18.65 -33.89
C PHE A 105 -59.20 -17.58 -33.14
N GLU A 106 -59.00 -17.75 -31.83
CA GLU A 106 -58.06 -16.90 -31.07
C GLU A 106 -56.63 -17.27 -31.51
N PRO A 107 -55.86 -16.37 -32.14
CA PRO A 107 -54.47 -16.66 -32.46
C PRO A 107 -53.73 -16.90 -31.14
N ARG A 108 -53.01 -18.03 -31.05
CA ARG A 108 -52.23 -18.35 -29.85
C ARG A 108 -51.30 -17.18 -29.54
N ARG A 109 -51.51 -16.54 -28.37
CA ARG A 109 -50.61 -15.50 -27.87
C ARG A 109 -49.19 -16.05 -27.92
N SER A 110 -48.27 -15.31 -28.54
CA SER A 110 -46.88 -15.75 -28.58
C SER A 110 -46.37 -15.82 -27.14
N LEU A 111 -46.17 -17.05 -26.63
CA LEU A 111 -45.59 -17.29 -25.30
C LEU A 111 -44.11 -16.87 -25.25
N GLN A 112 -43.61 -16.22 -26.30
CA GLN A 112 -42.25 -15.73 -26.43
C GLN A 112 -41.83 -14.88 -25.23
N TYR A 113 -42.71 -14.01 -24.70
CA TYR A 113 -42.41 -13.24 -23.48
C TYR A 113 -42.16 -14.15 -22.28
N TYR A 114 -43.01 -15.14 -22.06
CA TYR A 114 -42.90 -16.09 -20.94
C TYR A 114 -41.69 -17.02 -21.10
N GLN A 115 -41.46 -17.54 -22.30
CA GLN A 115 -40.30 -18.37 -22.62
C GLN A 115 -39.00 -17.60 -22.41
N THR A 116 -38.92 -16.37 -22.93
CA THR A 116 -37.75 -15.49 -22.72
C THR A 116 -37.51 -15.23 -21.24
N ARG A 117 -38.57 -15.03 -20.46
CA ARG A 117 -38.48 -14.82 -19.01
C ARG A 117 -38.02 -16.09 -18.28
N VAL A 118 -38.51 -17.26 -18.66
CA VAL A 118 -38.07 -18.55 -18.10
C VAL A 118 -36.58 -18.79 -18.41
N ASP A 119 -36.16 -18.55 -19.65
CA ASP A 119 -34.76 -18.72 -20.05
C ASP A 119 -33.83 -17.72 -19.37
N PHE A 120 -34.29 -16.49 -19.15
CA PHE A 120 -33.60 -15.51 -18.32
C PHE A 120 -33.38 -16.03 -16.89
N LEU A 121 -34.44 -16.53 -16.23
CA LEU A 121 -34.33 -17.05 -14.86
C LEU A 121 -33.40 -18.27 -14.76
N LYS A 122 -33.42 -19.15 -15.76
CA LYS A 122 -32.48 -20.29 -15.84
C LYS A 122 -31.02 -19.83 -15.93
N ARG A 123 -30.73 -18.82 -16.76
CA ARG A 123 -29.38 -18.23 -16.87
C ARG A 123 -28.92 -17.62 -15.55
N VAL A 124 -29.77 -16.81 -14.92
CA VAL A 124 -29.47 -16.21 -13.61
C VAL A 124 -29.17 -17.28 -12.56
N HIS A 125 -29.95 -18.37 -12.54
CA HIS A 125 -29.70 -19.49 -11.62
C HIS A 125 -28.34 -20.15 -11.88
N TYR A 126 -27.99 -20.41 -13.14
CA TYR A 126 -26.71 -20.97 -13.52
C TYR A 126 -25.53 -20.06 -13.12
N ASP A 127 -25.66 -18.76 -13.36
CA ASP A 127 -24.63 -17.78 -13.01
C ASP A 127 -24.43 -17.69 -11.49
N ASN A 128 -25.53 -17.68 -10.73
CA ASN A 128 -25.48 -17.70 -9.26
C ASN A 128 -24.80 -18.97 -8.73
N LEU A 129 -25.08 -20.12 -9.33
CA LEU A 129 -24.47 -21.39 -8.95
C LEU A 129 -22.96 -21.41 -9.25
N ASN A 130 -22.54 -20.82 -10.37
CA ASN A 130 -21.13 -20.64 -10.70
C ASN A 130 -20.42 -19.68 -9.73
N LEU A 131 -21.06 -18.57 -9.38
CA LEU A 131 -20.54 -17.61 -8.42
C LEU A 131 -20.38 -18.25 -7.03
N TYR A 132 -21.38 -19.02 -6.59
CA TYR A 132 -21.31 -19.79 -5.35
C TYR A 132 -20.14 -20.79 -5.34
N LYS A 133 -19.98 -21.56 -6.42
CA LYS A 133 -18.82 -22.48 -6.57
C LYS A 133 -17.49 -21.74 -6.48
N ARG A 134 -17.39 -20.55 -7.10
CA ARG A 134 -16.17 -19.74 -7.01
C ARG A 134 -15.91 -19.30 -5.57
N ILE A 135 -16.91 -18.77 -4.88
CA ILE A 135 -16.76 -18.33 -3.48
C ILE A 135 -16.33 -19.48 -2.56
N ASN A 136 -16.90 -20.67 -2.74
CA ASN A 136 -16.53 -21.83 -1.92
C ASN A 136 -15.14 -22.37 -2.27
N ASN A 137 -14.74 -22.31 -3.54
CA ASN A 137 -13.45 -22.84 -3.99
C ASN A 137 -12.31 -21.82 -3.90
N THR A 138 -12.61 -20.54 -3.68
CA THR A 138 -11.57 -19.52 -3.48
C THR A 138 -10.95 -19.70 -2.11
N ASP A 139 -9.67 -20.06 -2.09
CA ASP A 139 -8.88 -20.03 -0.87
C ASP A 139 -8.85 -18.62 -0.28
N SER A 140 -8.81 -18.52 1.05
CA SER A 140 -8.65 -17.23 1.71
C SER A 140 -7.32 -16.61 1.29
N ARG A 141 -7.34 -15.38 0.81
CA ARG A 141 -6.12 -14.60 0.51
C ARG A 141 -5.19 -14.47 1.73
N VAL A 142 -5.77 -14.64 2.93
CA VAL A 142 -5.04 -14.67 4.18
C VAL A 142 -4.44 -16.06 4.37
N GLU A 143 -3.13 -16.11 4.53
CA GLU A 143 -2.39 -17.30 4.93
C GLU A 143 -2.97 -17.91 6.21
N SER A 144 -3.01 -19.24 6.27
CA SER A 144 -3.51 -19.95 7.45
C SER A 144 -2.72 -19.57 8.71
N THR A 145 -3.36 -19.57 9.87
CA THR A 145 -2.65 -19.31 11.15
C THR A 145 -1.50 -20.31 11.39
N ALA A 146 -1.62 -21.53 10.87
CA ALA A 146 -0.59 -22.55 10.94
C ALA A 146 0.64 -22.20 10.07
N SER A 147 0.44 -21.72 8.84
CA SER A 147 1.55 -21.27 7.97
C SER A 147 2.24 -20.04 8.55
N LEU A 148 1.48 -19.07 9.05
CA LEU A 148 2.02 -17.89 9.74
C LEU A 148 2.87 -18.26 10.95
N ARG A 149 2.44 -19.21 11.78
CA ARG A 149 3.25 -19.70 12.93
C ARG A 149 4.56 -20.34 12.49
N ARG A 150 4.57 -21.09 11.38
CA ARG A 150 5.79 -21.70 10.83
C ARG A 150 6.76 -20.62 10.32
N ILE A 151 6.24 -19.64 9.58
CA ILE A 151 7.02 -18.50 9.08
C ILE A 151 7.60 -17.70 10.25
N TRP A 152 6.78 -17.38 11.25
CA TRP A 152 7.23 -16.66 12.45
C TRP A 152 8.34 -17.40 13.20
N SER A 153 8.21 -18.72 13.37
CA SER A 153 9.26 -19.53 14.00
C SER A 153 10.59 -19.45 13.24
N ARG A 154 10.55 -19.46 11.91
CA ARG A 154 11.74 -19.30 11.05
C ARG A 154 12.34 -17.90 11.18
N ASN A 155 11.53 -16.87 11.04
CA ASN A 155 11.98 -15.47 11.13
C ASN A 155 12.57 -15.18 12.51
N ARG A 156 11.95 -15.69 13.58
CA ARG A 156 12.46 -15.52 14.94
C ARG A 156 13.87 -16.10 15.09
N LYS A 157 14.12 -17.31 14.57
CA LYS A 157 15.47 -17.92 14.60
C LYS A 157 16.49 -17.08 13.84
N GLU A 158 16.10 -16.57 12.68
CA GLU A 158 16.96 -15.73 11.85
C GLU A 158 17.27 -14.38 12.51
N ILE A 159 16.28 -13.76 13.15
CA ILE A 159 16.48 -12.51 13.91
C ILE A 159 17.46 -12.73 15.05
N VAL A 160 17.28 -13.80 15.84
CA VAL A 160 18.18 -14.12 16.96
C VAL A 160 19.60 -14.39 16.43
N PHE A 161 19.73 -15.24 15.41
CA PHE A 161 21.03 -15.53 14.80
C PHE A 161 21.74 -14.28 14.26
N ARG A 162 21.00 -13.38 13.59
CA ARG A 162 21.56 -12.13 13.07
C ARG A 162 21.90 -11.13 14.18
N ALA A 163 21.17 -11.14 15.30
CA ALA A 163 21.42 -10.28 16.45
C ALA A 163 22.61 -10.76 17.30
N GLU A 164 22.87 -12.07 17.35
CA GLU A 164 24.06 -12.66 17.98
C GLU A 164 25.34 -12.35 17.19
N ASN A 165 25.22 -12.20 15.87
CA ASN A 165 26.33 -11.77 15.02
C ASN A 165 26.54 -10.25 15.15
N ALA A 166 27.80 -9.81 15.15
CA ALA A 166 28.14 -8.40 15.19
C ALA A 166 27.41 -7.67 14.05
N PHE A 167 26.58 -6.68 14.42
CA PHE A 167 25.81 -5.89 13.47
C PHE A 167 26.78 -4.98 12.69
N VAL A 168 27.23 -5.48 11.56
CA VAL A 168 28.11 -4.76 10.65
C VAL A 168 27.21 -4.09 9.61
N LEU A 169 26.78 -2.85 9.91
CA LEU A 169 25.84 -2.06 9.08
C LEU A 169 26.38 -1.86 7.65
N PHE A 170 27.71 -1.85 7.50
CA PHE A 170 28.42 -1.85 6.23
C PHE A 170 29.48 -2.95 6.29
N PRO A 171 29.58 -3.85 5.29
CA PRO A 171 30.69 -4.79 5.23
C PRO A 171 32.01 -4.01 5.44
N PRO A 172 33.02 -4.56 6.12
CA PRO A 172 34.33 -3.92 6.21
C PRO A 172 34.92 -3.95 4.80
N THR A 173 34.48 -3.04 3.95
CA THR A 173 35.12 -2.79 2.67
C THR A 173 36.53 -2.35 3.03
N PRO A 174 37.55 -2.95 2.41
CA PRO A 174 38.91 -2.46 2.56
C PRO A 174 38.89 -0.96 2.27
N GLN A 175 39.57 -0.18 3.11
CA GLN A 175 39.77 1.25 2.90
C GLN A 175 40.21 1.43 1.44
N GLU A 176 39.35 2.03 0.60
CA GLU A 176 39.76 2.43 -0.74
C GLU A 176 40.76 3.57 -0.54
N ILE A 177 42.04 3.22 -0.50
CA ILE A 177 43.13 4.18 -0.57
C ILE A 177 43.07 4.74 -1.98
N ILE A 178 42.36 5.86 -2.15
CA ILE A 178 42.35 6.64 -3.39
C ILE A 178 43.67 7.42 -3.42
N GLU A 179 44.78 6.71 -3.59
CA GLU A 179 46.08 7.30 -3.87
C GLU A 179 46.21 7.44 -5.39
N ASP A 180 45.98 8.66 -5.90
CA ASP A 180 46.29 8.98 -7.29
C ASP A 180 47.80 9.28 -7.41
N ALA A 181 48.44 8.63 -8.39
CA ALA A 181 49.88 8.71 -8.64
C ALA A 181 50.39 10.14 -8.84
N ALA A 182 49.51 11.07 -9.25
CA ALA A 182 49.84 12.49 -9.36
C ALA A 182 50.14 13.17 -8.01
N PHE A 183 49.74 12.57 -6.89
CA PHE A 183 49.85 13.18 -5.55
C PHE A 183 51.00 12.64 -4.70
N ILE A 184 51.84 11.75 -5.25
CA ILE A 184 53.01 11.21 -4.56
C ILE A 184 53.94 12.36 -4.12
N SER A 185 54.39 12.33 -2.87
CA SER A 185 55.31 13.35 -2.33
C SER A 185 56.64 13.37 -3.10
N PRO A 186 57.13 14.53 -3.53
CA PRO A 186 58.47 14.66 -4.10
C PRO A 186 59.53 14.12 -3.12
N PRO A 187 60.63 13.53 -3.63
CA PRO A 187 61.67 12.97 -2.78
C PRO A 187 62.26 14.06 -1.86
N GLY A 188 62.21 13.82 -0.54
CA GLY A 188 62.74 14.72 0.48
C GLY A 188 61.72 15.67 1.13
N VAL A 189 60.47 15.71 0.64
CA VAL A 189 59.40 16.54 1.23
C VAL A 189 58.55 15.68 2.17
N LYS A 190 58.43 16.09 3.44
CA LYS A 190 57.53 15.47 4.42
C LYS A 190 56.27 16.31 4.55
N ARG A 191 55.12 15.73 4.18
CA ARG A 191 53.80 16.36 4.31
C ARG A 191 53.11 15.91 5.59
N PRO A 192 52.50 16.82 6.37
CA PRO A 192 51.76 16.44 7.57
C PRO A 192 50.42 15.78 7.19
N ARG A 193 50.00 14.81 8.01
CA ARG A 193 48.71 14.12 7.90
C ARG A 193 47.82 14.48 9.07
N VAL A 194 46.56 14.79 8.79
CA VAL A 194 45.56 15.15 9.79
C VAL A 194 44.37 14.21 9.71
N TYR A 195 43.81 13.88 10.87
CA TYR A 195 42.69 12.95 11.01
C TYR A 195 41.45 13.70 11.50
N MET A 196 40.29 13.39 10.92
CA MET A 196 39.00 13.97 11.28
C MET A 196 37.96 12.87 11.46
N THR A 197 37.37 12.76 12.63
CA THR A 197 36.29 11.80 12.89
C THR A 197 34.97 12.39 12.40
N ILE A 198 34.18 11.60 11.69
CA ILE A 198 32.89 11.99 11.14
C ILE A 198 31.80 11.17 11.81
N GLY A 199 30.71 11.82 12.22
CA GLY A 199 29.54 11.20 12.83
C GLY A 199 28.24 11.84 12.35
N PHE A 200 27.10 11.20 12.62
CA PHE A 200 25.79 11.87 12.53
C PHE A 200 25.43 12.47 13.88
N LEU A 201 24.71 13.60 13.88
CA LEU A 201 24.24 14.20 15.14
C LEU A 201 23.34 13.24 15.91
N GLY A 202 23.74 12.92 17.14
CA GLY A 202 22.99 12.02 18.02
C GLY A 202 23.12 10.54 17.69
N CYS A 203 24.03 10.15 16.79
CA CYS A 203 24.35 8.75 16.48
C CYS A 203 25.82 8.43 16.77
N ALA A 204 26.23 7.18 16.48
CA ALA A 204 27.62 6.74 16.56
C ALA A 204 28.49 7.35 15.45
N ASP A 205 29.79 7.44 15.74
CA ASP A 205 30.81 7.86 14.77
C ASP A 205 30.82 6.89 13.59
N ILE A 206 30.84 7.43 12.37
CA ILE A 206 30.80 6.68 11.11
C ILE A 206 32.21 6.18 10.75
N GLY A 207 33.23 7.00 11.01
CA GLY A 207 34.62 6.68 10.69
C GLY A 207 35.54 7.89 10.74
N GLU A 208 36.78 7.69 10.30
CA GLU A 208 37.84 8.70 10.28
C GLU A 208 38.29 9.01 8.86
N LEU A 209 38.44 10.29 8.55
CA LEU A 209 39.08 10.78 7.33
C LEU A 209 40.52 11.17 7.63
N CYS A 210 41.45 10.71 6.78
CA CYS A 210 42.85 11.11 6.80
C CYS A 210 43.12 12.04 5.62
N PHE A 211 43.65 13.23 5.89
CA PHE A 211 44.05 14.22 4.90
C PHE A 211 45.57 14.37 4.93
N GLU A 212 46.23 14.34 3.78
CA GLU A 212 47.62 14.74 3.63
C GLU A 212 47.69 16.18 3.12
N LEU A 213 48.37 17.07 3.85
CA LEU A 213 48.42 18.50 3.52
C LEU A 213 49.64 18.82 2.67
N PHE A 214 49.43 19.48 1.53
CA PHE A 214 50.46 19.86 0.56
C PHE A 214 51.18 21.15 0.96
N THR A 215 51.92 21.09 2.07
CA THR A 215 52.66 22.25 2.62
C THR A 215 53.73 22.80 1.67
N ASP A 216 54.20 21.99 0.73
CA ASP A 216 55.14 22.36 -0.33
C ASP A 216 54.50 23.24 -1.42
N VAL A 217 53.20 23.07 -1.67
CA VAL A 217 52.49 23.81 -2.72
C VAL A 217 51.77 25.03 -2.15
N CYS A 218 51.08 24.87 -1.02
CA CYS A 218 50.24 25.91 -0.43
C CYS A 218 50.41 26.01 1.10
N PRO A 219 51.60 26.45 1.59
CA PRO A 219 51.91 26.47 3.02
C PRO A 219 50.94 27.32 3.85
N GLN A 220 50.54 28.50 3.33
CA GLN A 220 49.62 29.40 4.03
C GLN A 220 48.22 28.79 4.19
N THR A 221 47.71 28.12 3.14
CA THR A 221 46.41 27.44 3.20
C THR A 221 46.43 26.27 4.16
N CYS A 222 47.52 25.48 4.15
CA CYS A 222 47.70 24.35 5.07
C CYS A 222 47.81 24.82 6.53
N GLN A 223 48.47 25.96 6.76
CA GLN A 223 48.56 26.56 8.08
C GLN A 223 47.18 26.99 8.59
N LEU A 224 46.43 27.77 7.79
CA LEU A 224 45.06 28.17 8.14
C LEU A 224 44.15 26.96 8.40
N PHE A 225 44.28 25.92 7.57
CA PHE A 225 43.49 24.69 7.74
C PHE A 225 43.82 24.01 9.07
N THR A 226 45.11 23.89 9.42
CA THR A 226 45.55 23.34 10.72
C THR A 226 45.03 24.19 11.88
N GLU A 227 45.11 25.53 11.79
CA GLU A 227 44.59 26.44 12.80
C GLU A 227 43.07 26.28 13.00
N LEU A 228 42.31 26.06 11.93
CA LEU A 228 40.87 25.80 12.01
C LEU A 228 40.54 24.42 12.59
N LEU A 229 41.43 23.44 12.46
CA LEU A 229 41.27 22.10 13.05
C LEU A 229 41.54 22.14 14.56
N ASP A 230 42.60 22.82 14.97
CA ASP A 230 42.92 23.07 16.38
C ASP A 230 41.80 23.89 17.04
N GLY A 231 41.25 24.84 16.28
CA GLY A 231 40.19 25.74 16.70
C GLY A 231 40.69 26.84 17.62
N ASP A 232 40.14 28.04 17.48
CA ASP A 232 40.31 29.06 18.51
C ASP A 232 39.47 28.68 19.72
N LYS A 233 40.05 28.80 20.93
CA LYS A 233 39.39 28.54 22.23
C LYS A 233 38.07 29.32 22.45
N ILE A 234 37.71 30.20 21.52
CA ILE A 234 36.52 31.05 21.45
C ILE A 234 35.41 30.41 20.57
N GLY A 235 35.67 29.28 19.90
CA GLY A 235 34.69 28.50 19.14
C GLY A 235 34.75 28.66 17.61
N HIS A 236 35.84 29.20 17.06
CA HIS A 236 36.05 29.29 15.62
C HIS A 236 36.92 28.13 15.16
N GLY A 237 36.34 27.12 14.52
CA GLY A 237 37.06 25.95 14.02
C GLY A 237 36.12 24.92 13.40
N TYR A 238 36.68 23.81 12.90
CA TYR A 238 35.90 22.73 12.29
C TYR A 238 35.28 21.76 13.32
N VAL A 239 35.77 21.74 14.55
CA VAL A 239 35.23 20.89 15.63
C VAL A 239 33.77 21.23 15.89
N GLY A 240 32.88 20.24 15.78
CA GLY A 240 31.45 20.41 16.02
C GLY A 240 30.69 21.09 14.87
N THR A 241 31.35 21.39 13.74
CA THR A 241 30.69 21.91 12.55
C THR A 241 30.07 20.78 11.72
N CYS A 242 29.12 21.16 10.84
CA CYS A 242 28.40 20.24 9.97
C CYS A 242 28.82 20.40 8.51
N PHE A 243 28.75 19.31 7.74
CA PHE A 243 28.70 19.42 6.30
C PHE A 243 27.29 19.88 5.87
N PHE A 244 27.17 21.15 5.51
CA PHE A 244 25.87 21.77 5.16
C PHE A 244 25.34 21.39 3.77
N ARG A 245 26.18 20.81 2.91
CA ARG A 245 25.83 20.50 1.53
C ARG A 245 26.45 19.17 1.11
N TYR A 246 25.63 18.14 1.05
CA TYR A 246 25.93 16.85 0.45
C TYR A 246 24.71 16.44 -0.40
N GLY A 247 24.92 15.72 -1.50
CA GLY A 247 23.82 15.28 -2.37
C GLY A 247 22.90 14.30 -1.64
N ASP A 248 21.63 14.67 -1.46
CA ASP A 248 20.50 13.90 -0.92
C ASP A 248 20.61 13.29 0.52
N LYS A 249 19.96 13.98 1.50
CA LYS A 249 19.38 13.50 2.80
C LYS A 249 20.27 12.98 3.98
N GLY A 250 20.39 13.76 5.08
CA GLY A 250 21.17 13.53 6.31
C GLY A 250 22.25 14.59 6.67
N GLN A 251 22.08 15.40 7.72
CA GLN A 251 23.15 16.30 8.23
C GLN A 251 24.30 15.50 8.88
N ILE A 252 25.54 15.70 8.41
CA ILE A 252 26.76 15.04 8.90
C ILE A 252 27.61 16.04 9.72
N PHE A 253 28.23 15.58 10.82
CA PHE A 253 28.99 16.40 11.77
C PHE A 253 30.44 15.90 11.91
N CYS A 254 31.37 16.81 12.19
CA CYS A 254 32.78 16.50 12.44
C CYS A 254 33.12 16.62 13.93
N LYS A 255 33.89 15.66 14.44
CA LYS A 255 34.51 15.70 15.76
C LYS A 255 36.00 15.42 15.57
N LEU A 256 36.86 16.27 16.12
CA LEU A 256 38.31 16.07 16.01
C LEU A 256 38.85 15.46 17.29
N TRP A 257 39.86 14.60 17.13
CA TRP A 257 40.64 14.01 18.20
C TRP A 257 42.11 14.19 17.84
N PHE A 258 42.90 14.76 18.74
CA PHE A 258 44.35 14.80 18.62
C PHE A 258 44.91 13.64 19.42
N PRO A 259 45.75 12.76 18.83
CA PRO A 259 46.59 11.90 19.64
C PRO A 259 47.61 12.79 20.38
N ASP A 260 47.75 12.58 21.69
CA ASP A 260 48.76 13.28 22.50
C ASP A 260 50.14 13.13 21.85
N PRO A 261 50.99 14.19 21.89
CA PRO A 261 52.36 14.07 21.42
C PRO A 261 53.07 13.01 22.25
N VAL A 262 53.48 11.93 21.58
CA VAL A 262 54.33 10.90 22.17
C VAL A 262 55.60 11.57 22.71
N SER A 263 55.71 11.61 24.03
CA SER A 263 56.91 11.99 24.80
C SER A 263 58.01 10.95 24.64
#